data_AF-A0A2D4G601-F1
#
_entry.id   AF-A0A2D4G601-F1
#
_cell.length_a   1.000
_cell.length_b   1.000
_cell.length_c   1.000
_cell.angle_alpha   90.00
_cell.angle_beta   90.00
_cell.angle_gamma   90.00
#
_symmetry.space_group_name_H-M   'P 1'
#
loop_
_entity.id
_entity.type
_entity.pdbx_description
1 polymer ?
#
loop_
_entity_poly.entity_id
_entity_poly.type
_entity_poly.pdbx_seq_one_letter_code
_entity_poly.pdbx_strand_id
1 'polypeptide(L)'
;SAPSPTSFTFQAREGSRRSEAFSFTTCLDEHLVQFKFLGILMGVAIRTKKPLDLHVAPLVWKQLCCIPLSLEDLEEVDLLYVQTLNSILHIEDSGITEENFHEMIPLDSFIGQSADGKMVPIIPGGNSIPLTFSNRK
;
A
#
# COMPACT_ATOMS: atom_id res chain seq x y z
N SER A 1 16.16 -17.20 -8.31
CA SER A 1 15.66 -15.81 -8.38
C SER A 1 14.48 -15.70 -7.44
N ALA A 2 14.63 -15.05 -6.29
CA ALA A 2 13.54 -14.90 -5.33
C ALA A 2 12.64 -13.72 -5.73
N PRO A 3 11.31 -13.80 -5.59
CA PRO A 3 10.41 -12.68 -5.85
C PRO A 3 10.50 -11.65 -4.72
N SER A 4 10.65 -10.38 -5.08
CA SER A 4 10.65 -9.22 -4.17
C SER A 4 9.25 -8.96 -3.59
N PRO A 5 9.14 -8.42 -2.37
CA PRO A 5 7.85 -8.18 -1.71
C PRO A 5 7.09 -7.06 -2.42
N THR A 6 5.92 -7.40 -2.97
CA THR A 6 5.03 -6.50 -3.70
C THR A 6 4.22 -5.65 -2.71
N SER A 7 4.51 -4.36 -2.62
CA SER A 7 3.61 -3.38 -1.98
C SER A 7 2.88 -2.60 -3.06
N PHE A 8 1.54 -2.64 -3.01
CA PHE A 8 0.66 -1.96 -3.95
C PHE A 8 0.47 -0.49 -3.55
N THR A 9 0.53 0.43 -4.51
CA THR A 9 0.18 1.84 -4.30
C THR A 9 -0.84 2.23 -5.36
N PHE A 10 -2.09 2.48 -4.95
CA PHE A 10 -3.15 2.95 -5.85
C PHE A 10 -3.13 4.48 -5.88
N GLN A 11 -2.94 5.08 -7.06
CA GLN A 11 -2.95 6.52 -7.22
C GLN A 11 -4.39 7.02 -7.44
N ALA A 12 -5.04 7.53 -6.38
CA ALA A 12 -6.23 8.34 -6.52
C ALA A 12 -5.83 9.75 -6.97
N ARG A 13 -6.45 10.25 -8.04
CA ARG A 13 -6.14 11.57 -8.61
C ARG A 13 -6.95 12.66 -7.90
N GLU A 14 -6.22 13.71 -7.52
CA GLU A 14 -6.62 15.07 -7.12
C GLU A 14 -7.08 15.32 -5.66
N GLY A 15 -6.37 16.25 -4.97
CA GLY A 15 -6.89 16.93 -3.77
C GLY A 15 -5.93 17.15 -2.61
N SER A 16 -4.87 17.95 -2.82
CA SER A 16 -4.05 18.65 -1.80
C SER A 16 -4.39 18.43 -0.31
N ARG A 17 -3.55 17.64 0.38
CA ARG A 17 -2.97 17.98 1.69
C ARG A 17 -1.76 17.08 1.97
N ARG A 18 -0.59 17.70 2.14
CA ARG A 18 0.65 17.04 2.57
C ARG A 18 0.45 16.43 3.96
N SER A 19 0.36 15.11 4.03
CA SER A 19 0.74 14.36 5.23
C SER A 19 2.19 13.91 5.03
N GLU A 20 3.08 14.35 5.94
CA GLU A 20 4.50 13.99 5.99
C GLU A 20 4.68 12.54 6.45
N ALA A 21 4.09 11.58 5.73
CA ALA A 21 4.36 10.17 5.93
C ALA A 21 5.60 9.80 5.11
N PHE A 22 6.64 9.29 5.78
CA PHE A 22 7.75 8.59 5.13
C PHE A 22 7.17 7.35 4.42
N SER A 23 6.72 7.53 3.19
CA SER A 23 6.23 6.43 2.36
C SER A 23 7.45 5.64 1.89
N PHE A 24 7.59 4.39 2.35
CA PHE A 24 8.67 3.46 2.00
C PHE A 24 8.54 3.00 0.53
N THR A 25 8.59 3.93 -0.40
CA THR A 25 8.62 3.63 -1.83
C THR A 25 10.08 3.46 -2.25
N THR A 26 10.66 2.32 -1.88
CA THR A 26 12.06 1.99 -2.15
C THR A 26 12.24 1.39 -3.55
N CYS A 27 12.68 2.21 -4.50
CA CYS A 27 13.14 1.73 -5.80
C CYS A 27 14.66 1.98 -6.03
N LEU A 28 15.43 2.47 -5.04
CA LEU A 28 16.88 2.64 -5.20
C LEU A 28 17.68 1.84 -4.16
N ASP A 29 18.72 1.16 -4.64
CA ASP A 29 19.67 0.37 -3.82
C ASP A 29 20.30 1.20 -2.69
N GLU A 30 20.46 2.51 -2.89
CA GLU A 30 20.99 3.43 -1.88
C GLU A 30 20.09 3.51 -0.63
N HIS A 31 18.77 3.45 -0.78
CA HIS A 31 17.85 3.47 0.35
C HIS A 31 17.96 2.19 1.19
N LEU A 32 18.23 1.04 0.55
CA LEU A 32 18.42 -0.22 1.28
C LEU A 32 19.65 -0.16 2.20
N VAL A 33 20.72 0.51 1.77
CA VAL A 33 21.91 0.75 2.61
C VAL A 33 21.56 1.62 3.81
N GLN A 34 20.75 2.67 3.61
CA GLN A 34 20.28 3.54 4.69
C GLN A 34 19.41 2.77 5.71
N PHE A 35 18.49 1.91 5.24
CA PHE A 35 17.67 1.08 6.14
C PHE A 35 18.50 0.06 6.92
N LYS A 36 19.53 -0.53 6.30
CA LYS A 36 20.47 -1.40 7.01
C LYS A 36 21.21 -0.65 8.12
N PHE A 37 21.69 0.56 7.82
CA PHE A 37 22.34 1.41 8.81
C PHE A 37 21.40 1.79 9.96
N LEU A 38 20.16 2.18 9.65
CA LEU A 38 19.13 2.47 10.65
C LEU A 38 18.87 1.25 11.55
N GLY A 39 18.74 0.05 11.00
CA GLY A 39 18.57 -1.18 11.78
C GLY A 39 19.75 -1.45 12.73
N ILE A 40 20.99 -1.15 12.32
CA ILE A 40 22.16 -1.24 13.19
C ILE A 40 22.07 -0.22 14.34
N LEU A 41 21.71 1.03 14.03
CA LEU A 41 21.52 2.08 15.04
C LEU A 41 20.44 1.68 16.05
N MET A 42 19.31 1.16 15.60
CA MET A 42 18.23 0.66 16.46
C MET A 42 18.74 -0.44 17.39
N GLY A 43 19.52 -1.39 16.87
CA GLY A 43 20.15 -2.44 17.70
C GLY A 43 21.11 -1.89 18.77
N VAL A 44 21.90 -0.86 18.44
CA VAL A 44 22.79 -0.19 19.41
C VAL A 44 21.98 0.57 20.47
N ALA A 45 20.96 1.31 20.06
CA ALA A 45 20.07 2.06 20.95
C ALA A 45 19.41 1.16 22.00
N ILE A 46 18.90 0.00 21.56
CA ILE A 46 18.33 -1.02 22.44
C ILE A 46 19.37 -1.54 23.45
N ARG A 47 20.58 -1.91 23.00
CA ARG A 47 21.64 -2.43 23.90
C ARG A 47 22.15 -1.40 24.90
N THR A 48 22.25 -0.14 24.47
CA THR A 48 22.77 0.97 25.30
C THR A 48 21.71 1.57 26.21
N LYS A 49 20.44 1.12 26.11
CA LYS A 49 19.28 1.70 26.81
C LYS A 49 19.10 3.19 26.56
N LYS A 50 19.55 3.66 25.39
CA LYS A 50 19.34 5.03 24.92
C LYS A 50 18.36 4.98 23.76
N PRO A 51 17.07 5.30 23.98
CA PRO A 51 16.09 5.25 22.90
C PRO A 51 16.46 6.25 21.80
N LEU A 52 16.25 5.84 20.55
CA LEU A 52 16.29 6.75 19.41
C LEU A 52 14.95 7.49 19.34
N ASP A 53 15.01 8.79 19.07
CA ASP A 53 13.82 9.61 18.84
C ASP A 53 13.35 9.43 17.40
N LEU A 54 12.65 8.31 17.13
CA LEU A 54 12.15 7.94 15.81
C LEU A 54 10.64 8.06 15.75
N HIS A 55 10.15 9.01 14.94
CA HIS A 55 8.74 9.15 14.63
C HIS A 55 8.40 8.34 13.37
N VAL A 56 8.07 7.07 13.54
CA VAL A 56 7.54 6.21 12.47
C VAL A 56 6.14 5.73 12.82
N ALA A 57 5.34 5.44 11.79
CA ALA A 57 3.96 4.98 11.97
C ALA A 57 3.90 3.68 12.80
N PRO A 58 2.89 3.50 13.68
CA PRO A 58 2.70 2.27 14.46
C PRO A 58 2.73 0.99 13.62
N LEU A 59 2.22 1.06 12.39
CA LEU A 59 2.25 0.00 11.39
C LEU A 59 3.66 -0.54 11.15
N VAL A 60 4.67 0.34 11.07
CA VAL A 60 6.07 -0.03 10.82
C VAL A 60 6.63 -0.82 11.99
N TRP A 61 6.30 -0.42 13.22
CA TRP A 61 6.72 -1.14 14.43
C TRP A 61 6.09 -2.53 14.51
N LYS A 62 4.81 -2.65 14.16
CA LYS A 62 4.12 -3.95 14.08
C LYS A 62 4.80 -4.87 13.07
N GLN A 63 5.14 -4.35 11.88
CA GLN A 63 5.89 -5.11 10.87
C GLN A 63 7.26 -5.58 11.37
N LEU A 64 8.02 -4.73 12.05
CA LEU A 64 9.33 -5.10 12.62
C LEU A 64 9.22 -6.20 13.69
N CYS A 65 8.12 -6.21 14.45
CA CYS A 65 7.84 -7.23 15.46
C CYS A 65 7.12 -8.48 14.91
N CYS A 66 6.94 -8.57 13.59
CA CYS A 66 6.17 -9.64 12.94
C CYS A 66 4.73 -9.76 13.46
N ILE A 67 4.13 -8.64 13.88
CA ILE A 67 2.73 -8.57 14.30
C ILE A 67 1.86 -8.41 13.03
N PRO A 68 0.81 -9.24 12.85
CA PRO A 68 -0.07 -9.12 11.70
C PRO A 68 -0.77 -7.75 11.70
N LEU A 69 -0.87 -7.15 10.52
CA LEU A 69 -1.54 -5.86 10.33
C LEU A 69 -3.04 -6.09 10.15
N SER A 70 -3.82 -5.20 10.73
CA SER A 70 -5.25 -5.14 10.51
C SER A 70 -5.61 -3.93 9.62
N LEU A 71 -6.88 -3.86 9.18
CA LEU A 71 -7.35 -2.76 8.34
C LEU A 71 -7.38 -1.44 9.12
N GLU A 72 -7.63 -1.50 10.43
CA GLU A 72 -7.58 -0.35 11.33
C GLU A 72 -6.17 0.26 11.38
N ASP A 73 -5.12 -0.58 11.36
CA ASP A 73 -3.74 -0.08 11.32
C ASP A 73 -3.42 0.69 10.04
N LEU A 74 -4.06 0.32 8.94
CA LEU A 74 -3.94 1.02 7.66
C LEU A 74 -4.77 2.30 7.66
N GLU A 75 -5.94 2.30 8.29
CA GLU A 75 -6.83 3.47 8.40
C GLU A 75 -6.18 4.60 9.18
N GLU A 76 -5.43 4.29 10.24
CA GLU A 76 -4.64 5.28 11.01
C GLU A 76 -3.56 5.97 10.17
N VAL A 77 -3.05 5.29 9.14
CA VAL A 77 -1.98 5.79 8.26
C VAL A 77 -2.54 6.48 7.03
N ASP A 78 -3.55 5.88 6.40
CA ASP A 78 -4.17 6.34 5.16
C ASP A 78 -5.69 6.05 5.15
N LEU A 79 -6.43 6.91 5.86
CA LEU A 79 -7.89 6.87 5.92
C LEU A 79 -8.53 6.93 4.53
N LEU A 80 -8.01 7.77 3.62
CA LEU A 80 -8.61 7.96 2.30
C LEU A 80 -8.46 6.69 1.45
N TYR A 81 -7.32 6.01 1.57
CA TYR A 81 -7.11 4.74 0.90
C TYR A 81 -8.09 3.67 1.40
N VAL A 82 -8.25 3.53 2.71
CA VAL A 82 -9.23 2.60 3.30
C VAL A 82 -10.66 2.94 2.89
N GLN A 83 -11.03 4.22 2.86
CA GLN A 83 -12.33 4.67 2.38
C GLN A 83 -12.55 4.30 0.91
N THR A 84 -11.54 4.50 0.06
CA THR A 84 -11.62 4.15 -1.37
C THR A 84 -11.82 2.65 -1.57
N LEU A 85 -11.09 1.81 -0.82
CA LEU A 85 -11.27 0.36 -0.85
C LEU A 85 -12.69 -0.05 -0.42
N ASN A 86 -13.21 0.57 0.65
CA ASN A 86 -14.56 0.32 1.12
C ASN A 86 -15.62 0.76 0.09
N SER A 87 -15.42 1.88 -0.60
CA SER A 87 -16.30 2.34 -1.68
C SER A 87 -16.31 1.38 -2.87
N ILE A 88 -15.17 0.81 -3.24
CA ILE A 88 -15.08 -0.21 -4.30
C ILE A 88 -15.79 -1.51 -3.85
N LEU A 89 -15.61 -1.91 -2.60
CA LEU A 89 -16.22 -3.13 -2.04
C LEU A 89 -17.76 -3.02 -2.00
N HIS A 90 -18.27 -1.87 -1.56
CA HIS A 90 -19.69 -1.56 -1.38
C HIS A 90 -20.27 -0.68 -2.51
N ILE A 91 -19.73 -0.83 -3.71
CA ILE A 91 -20.12 -0.01 -4.86
C ILE A 91 -21.62 -0.15 -5.21
N GLU A 92 -22.22 -1.29 -4.87
CA GLU A 92 -23.67 -1.58 -4.97
C GLU A 92 -24.52 -0.59 -4.16
N ASP A 93 -24.06 -0.21 -2.97
CA ASP A 93 -24.77 0.72 -2.07
C ASP A 93 -24.80 2.14 -2.65
N SER A 94 -23.92 2.43 -3.61
CA SER A 94 -23.85 3.69 -4.35
C SER A 94 -24.74 3.71 -5.60
N GLY A 95 -25.54 2.66 -5.84
CA GLY A 95 -26.43 2.55 -7.01
C GLY A 95 -25.71 2.19 -8.30
N ILE A 96 -24.48 1.69 -8.20
CA ILE A 96 -23.67 1.26 -9.35
C ILE A 96 -24.04 -0.18 -9.69
N THR A 97 -24.45 -0.38 -10.94
CA THR A 97 -24.82 -1.64 -11.54
C THR A 97 -23.74 -2.10 -12.52
N GLU A 98 -23.89 -3.29 -13.08
CA GLU A 98 -22.96 -3.80 -14.09
C GLU A 98 -22.83 -2.86 -15.31
N GLU A 99 -23.90 -2.14 -15.65
CA GLU A 99 -23.98 -1.25 -16.82
C GLU A 99 -23.14 0.01 -16.68
N ASN A 100 -22.99 0.55 -15.46
CA ASN A 100 -22.24 1.79 -15.18
C ASN A 100 -20.91 1.53 -14.44
N PHE A 101 -20.55 0.27 -14.21
CA PHE A 101 -19.34 -0.13 -13.49
C PHE A 101 -18.06 0.43 -14.13
N HIS A 102 -17.92 0.31 -15.45
CA HIS A 102 -16.73 0.78 -16.17
C HIS A 102 -16.63 2.31 -16.26
N GLU A 103 -17.73 3.04 -16.05
CA GLU A 103 -17.69 4.51 -15.96
C GLU A 103 -17.09 4.95 -14.62
N MET A 104 -17.34 4.20 -13.54
CA MET A 104 -16.81 4.49 -12.21
C MET A 104 -15.40 3.92 -11.99
N ILE A 105 -15.13 2.72 -12.48
CA ILE A 105 -13.84 2.04 -12.38
C ILE A 105 -13.31 1.80 -13.79
N PRO A 106 -12.54 2.75 -14.36
CA PRO A 106 -12.01 2.65 -15.72
C PRO A 106 -10.76 1.76 -15.77
N LEU A 107 -10.89 0.52 -15.29
CA LEU A 107 -9.84 -0.50 -15.32
C LEU A 107 -10.34 -1.71 -16.11
N ASP A 108 -9.54 -2.15 -17.09
CA ASP A 108 -9.92 -3.26 -17.98
C ASP A 108 -9.56 -4.64 -17.40
N SER A 109 -8.55 -4.70 -16.51
CA SER A 109 -7.99 -5.95 -15.99
C SER A 109 -7.37 -5.74 -14.61
N PHE A 110 -6.95 -6.83 -13.95
CA PHE A 110 -6.33 -6.80 -12.62
C PHE A 110 -4.85 -6.39 -12.70
N ILE A 111 -4.60 -5.19 -13.21
CA ILE A 111 -3.29 -4.55 -13.25
C ILE A 111 -3.30 -3.28 -12.40
N GLY A 112 -2.22 -3.06 -11.65
CA GLY A 112 -2.01 -1.88 -10.84
C GLY A 112 -0.67 -1.25 -11.15
N GLN A 113 -0.50 0.01 -10.78
CA GLN A 113 0.78 0.68 -10.90
C GLN A 113 1.66 0.35 -9.68
N SER A 114 2.86 -0.14 -9.94
CA SER A 114 3.89 -0.36 -8.92
C SER A 114 4.52 0.97 -8.50
N ALA A 115 5.20 0.98 -7.36
CA ALA A 115 5.92 2.15 -6.85
C ALA A 115 7.03 2.64 -7.81
N ASP A 116 7.53 1.79 -8.70
CA ASP A 116 8.46 2.14 -9.78
C ASP A 116 7.76 2.63 -11.06
N GLY A 117 6.44 2.84 -11.00
CA GLY A 117 5.61 3.35 -12.08
C GLY A 117 5.19 2.30 -13.12
N LYS A 118 5.61 1.03 -12.97
CA LYS A 118 5.29 -0.04 -13.93
C LYS A 118 3.90 -0.62 -13.69
N MET A 119 3.20 -0.98 -14.76
CA MET A 119 1.96 -1.77 -14.65
C MET A 119 2.29 -3.23 -14.34
N VAL A 120 1.78 -3.72 -13.22
CA VAL A 120 2.03 -5.08 -12.73
C VAL A 120 0.70 -5.78 -12.41
N PRO A 121 0.60 -7.11 -12.63
CA PRO A 121 -0.61 -7.84 -12.30
C PRO A 121 -0.79 -7.92 -10.77
N ILE A 122 -1.99 -7.64 -10.28
CA ILE A 122 -2.35 -7.68 -8.85
C ILE A 122 -2.60 -9.12 -8.39
N ILE A 123 -3.14 -9.94 -9.30
CA ILE A 123 -3.36 -11.38 -9.12
C ILE A 123 -2.57 -12.18 -10.16
N PRO A 124 -2.26 -13.47 -9.93
CA PRO A 124 -1.59 -14.30 -10.92
C PRO A 124 -2.34 -14.29 -12.26
N GLY A 125 -1.67 -13.89 -13.34
CA GLY A 125 -2.29 -13.79 -14.66
C GLY A 125 -3.27 -12.61 -14.84
N GLY A 126 -3.30 -11.66 -13.90
CA GLY A 126 -4.29 -10.56 -13.84
C GLY A 126 -4.43 -9.72 -15.12
N ASN A 127 -3.37 -9.59 -15.92
CA ASN A 127 -3.39 -8.98 -17.25
C ASN A 127 -4.45 -9.62 -18.18
N SER A 128 -4.62 -10.94 -18.12
CA SER A 128 -5.54 -11.68 -19.00
C SER A 128 -6.93 -11.88 -18.39
N ILE A 129 -7.15 -11.41 -17.16
CA ILE A 129 -8.43 -11.57 -16.46
C ILE A 129 -9.15 -10.22 -16.56
N PRO A 130 -10.27 -10.14 -17.28
CA PRO A 130 -11.03 -8.90 -17.38
C PRO A 130 -11.62 -8.56 -16.02
N LEU A 131 -11.54 -7.29 -15.62
CA LEU A 131 -12.20 -6.80 -14.41
C LEU A 131 -13.68 -6.60 -14.73
N THR A 132 -14.55 -7.28 -14.00
CA THR A 132 -16.02 -7.21 -14.15
C THR A 132 -16.67 -6.93 -12.80
N PHE A 133 -17.92 -6.50 -12.84
CA PHE A 133 -18.69 -6.22 -11.63
C PHE A 133 -18.76 -7.45 -10.69
N SER A 134 -18.87 -8.66 -11.24
CA SER A 134 -18.99 -9.89 -10.45
C SER A 134 -17.68 -10.35 -9.81
N ASN A 135 -16.53 -10.06 -10.41
CA ASN A 135 -15.23 -10.55 -9.95
C ASN A 135 -14.40 -9.51 -9.17
N ARG A 136 -15.01 -8.37 -8.83
CA ARG A 136 -14.35 -7.25 -8.13
C ARG A 136 -13.98 -7.50 -6.66
N LYS A 137 -14.58 -8.52 -6.03
CA LYS A 137 -14.42 -8.81 -4.58
C LYS A 137 -13.31 -9.81 -4.33
#